data_AF-A0A7C8I1V4-F1
#
_entry.id   AF-A0A7C8I1V4-F1
#
_cell.length_a   1.000
_cell.length_b   1.000
_cell.length_c   1.000
_cell.angle_alpha   90.00
_cell.angle_beta   90.00
_cell.angle_gamma   90.00
#
_symmetry.space_group_name_H-M   'P 1'
#
loop_
_entity.id
_entity.type
_entity.pdbx_description
1 polymer ?
#
loop_
_entity_poly.entity_id
_entity_poly.type
_entity_poly.pdbx_seq_one_letter_code
_entity_poly.pdbx_strand_id
1 'polypeptide(L)'
;IPGTGSHQKVRMVGEMKSCSTYKMEDNWADFSSMDSGSIRNLLGQIARDMRAYGVKYGYVSTYNETIFLCIREREANQEFALCCSEIIKHTNRVESENGKDHLHTISVRLALLYLLSRVSHEDSREWSINPDSIPISKWVAARP
;
A
#
# COMPACT_ATOMS: atom_id res chain seq x y z
N ILE A 1 2.32 19.60 1.61
CA ILE A 1 3.39 19.83 2.61
C ILE A 1 2.84 19.31 3.94
N PRO A 2 3.44 18.29 4.57
CA PRO A 2 3.05 17.89 5.92
C PRO A 2 3.20 19.10 6.84
N GLY A 3 2.15 19.50 7.55
CA GLY A 3 2.21 20.73 8.33
C GLY A 3 3.06 20.53 9.59
N THR A 4 3.74 21.60 9.98
CA THR A 4 4.77 21.62 11.01
C THR A 4 4.21 21.73 12.44
N GLY A 5 2.93 21.42 12.64
CA GLY A 5 2.29 21.48 13.94
C GLY A 5 2.66 20.28 14.82
N SER A 6 2.92 20.50 16.10
CA SER A 6 3.25 19.47 17.11
C SER A 6 2.20 18.36 17.27
N HIS A 7 1.01 18.53 16.67
CA HIS A 7 -0.10 17.56 16.67
C HIS A 7 -0.47 17.03 15.28
N GLN A 8 0.25 17.42 14.22
CA GLN A 8 0.01 16.88 12.88
C GLN A 8 0.84 15.62 12.64
N LYS A 9 0.19 14.46 12.78
CA LYS A 9 0.78 13.16 12.47
C LYS A 9 0.32 12.68 11.10
N VAL A 10 1.28 12.37 10.22
CA VAL A 10 0.98 11.68 8.96
C VAL A 10 0.43 10.30 9.30
N ARG A 11 -0.74 9.96 8.75
CA ARG A 11 -1.42 8.68 9.02
C ARG A 11 -1.50 7.74 7.82
N MET A 12 -1.26 8.27 6.63
CA MET A 12 -1.26 7.54 5.37
C MET A 12 -0.32 8.23 4.40
N VAL A 13 0.35 7.44 3.54
CA VAL A 13 1.15 7.95 2.43
C VAL A 13 0.55 7.42 1.13
N GLY A 14 0.36 8.30 0.16
CA GLY A 14 -0.10 7.93 -1.16
C GLY A 14 0.80 8.56 -2.21
N GLU A 15 1.21 7.77 -3.20
CA GLU A 15 1.92 8.29 -4.36
C GLU A 15 1.03 8.18 -5.60
N MET A 16 0.83 9.31 -6.27
CA MET A 16 0.10 9.38 -7.53
C MET A 16 1.07 9.72 -8.66
N LYS A 17 1.32 8.75 -9.55
CA LYS A 17 2.19 8.96 -10.70
C LYS A 17 1.36 9.31 -11.93
N SER A 18 1.15 10.61 -12.12
CA SER A 18 0.18 11.19 -13.06
C SER A 18 0.48 11.02 -14.58
N CYS A 19 1.66 10.57 -15.00
CA CYS A 19 1.99 10.45 -16.43
C CYS A 19 2.79 9.19 -16.78
N SER A 20 2.83 8.20 -15.90
CA SER A 20 3.58 6.99 -16.19
C SER A 20 2.82 6.16 -17.22
N THR A 21 3.42 5.92 -18.38
CA THR A 21 3.08 4.78 -19.27
C THR A 21 3.31 3.43 -18.60
N TYR A 22 3.76 3.44 -17.34
CA TYR A 22 3.96 2.30 -16.49
C TYR A 22 2.64 1.58 -16.23
N LYS A 23 2.44 0.49 -16.97
CA LYS A 23 1.38 -0.48 -16.74
C LYS A 23 1.84 -1.39 -15.61
N MET A 24 1.15 -1.32 -14.47
CA MET A 24 1.46 -2.15 -13.31
C MET A 24 1.24 -3.61 -13.64
N GLU A 25 0.21 -3.94 -14.44
CA GLU A 25 -0.08 -5.31 -14.88
C GLU A 25 1.10 -5.97 -15.60
N ASP A 26 1.72 -5.26 -16.54
CA ASP A 26 2.83 -5.76 -17.36
C ASP A 26 4.07 -6.11 -16.49
N ASN A 27 4.20 -5.47 -15.33
CA ASN A 27 5.35 -5.63 -14.43
C ASN A 27 4.99 -6.33 -13.10
N TRP A 28 3.73 -6.74 -12.92
CA TRP A 28 3.23 -7.35 -11.68
C TRP A 28 3.80 -8.76 -11.45
N ALA A 29 4.12 -9.46 -12.54
CA ALA A 29 4.60 -10.83 -12.50
C ALA A 29 6.07 -10.96 -12.06
N ASP A 30 6.84 -9.88 -11.96
CA ASP A 30 8.26 -9.92 -11.61
C ASP A 30 8.65 -8.91 -10.52
N PHE A 31 8.58 -9.36 -9.27
CA PHE A 31 9.11 -8.62 -8.11
C PHE A 31 10.61 -8.87 -7.88
N SER A 32 11.24 -9.73 -8.68
CA SER A 32 12.64 -10.12 -8.52
C SER A 32 13.60 -9.23 -9.32
N SER A 33 13.14 -8.65 -10.44
CA SER A 33 13.92 -7.71 -11.24
C SER A 33 14.40 -6.51 -10.41
N MET A 34 15.71 -6.25 -10.51
CA MET A 34 16.38 -5.10 -9.90
C MET A 34 16.47 -3.89 -10.84
N ASP A 35 15.90 -3.98 -12.05
CA ASP A 35 16.01 -2.93 -13.05
C ASP A 35 15.36 -1.63 -12.57
N SER A 36 15.92 -0.48 -12.95
CA SER A 36 15.48 0.84 -12.46
C SER A 36 14.02 1.18 -12.75
N GLY A 37 13.36 0.42 -13.64
CA GLY A 37 11.93 0.50 -13.93
C GLY A 37 11.07 -0.59 -13.30
N SER A 38 11.63 -1.50 -12.51
CA SER A 38 10.87 -2.63 -11.96
C SER A 38 9.88 -2.22 -10.88
N ILE A 39 8.84 -3.03 -10.71
CA ILE A 39 7.82 -2.80 -9.69
C ILE A 39 8.41 -2.84 -8.28
N ARG A 40 9.47 -3.62 -8.08
CA ARG A 40 10.22 -3.68 -6.83
C ARG A 40 10.81 -2.33 -6.47
N ASN A 41 11.39 -1.60 -7.43
CA ASN A 41 11.97 -0.29 -7.18
C ASN A 41 10.90 0.77 -6.88
N LEU A 42 9.77 0.72 -7.60
CA LEU A 42 8.61 1.57 -7.31
C LEU A 42 8.08 1.34 -5.89
N LEU A 43 7.78 0.09 -5.55
CA LEU A 43 7.25 -0.27 -4.24
C LEU A 43 8.26 -0.05 -3.12
N GLY A 44 9.55 -0.25 -3.40
CA GLY A 44 10.65 0.01 -2.45
C GLY A 44 10.77 1.48 -2.05
N GLN A 45 10.54 2.42 -2.98
CA GLN A 45 10.50 3.85 -2.67
C GLN A 45 9.35 4.17 -1.70
N ILE A 46 8.16 3.67 -1.99
CA ILE A 46 6.96 3.95 -1.19
C ILE A 46 7.06 3.27 0.18
N ALA A 47 7.57 2.04 0.22
CA ALA A 47 7.92 1.32 1.44
C ALA A 47 8.86 2.12 2.36
N ARG A 48 9.91 2.71 1.77
CA ARG A 48 10.87 3.55 2.51
C ARG A 48 10.19 4.78 3.09
N ASP A 49 9.31 5.43 2.33
CA ASP A 49 8.56 6.59 2.79
C ASP A 49 7.57 6.21 3.89
N MET A 50 6.83 5.11 3.72
CA MET A 50 5.93 4.57 4.74
C MET A 50 6.66 4.30 6.07
N ARG A 51 7.86 3.72 6.02
CA ARG A 51 8.73 3.54 7.19
C ARG A 51 9.17 4.88 7.78
N ALA A 52 9.64 5.82 6.96
CA ALA A 52 10.12 7.12 7.43
C ALA A 52 9.02 7.91 8.16
N TYR A 53 7.77 7.81 7.69
CA TYR A 53 6.62 8.42 8.34
C TYR A 53 5.98 7.54 9.44
N GLY A 54 6.47 6.32 9.65
CA GLY A 54 5.94 5.39 10.65
C GLY A 54 4.49 4.97 10.37
N VAL A 55 4.08 4.85 9.11
CA VAL A 55 2.71 4.48 8.71
C VAL A 55 2.63 3.03 8.22
N LYS A 56 1.52 2.35 8.54
CA LYS A 56 1.25 0.96 8.12
C LYS A 56 0.67 0.86 6.73
N TYR A 57 -0.07 1.88 6.29
CA TYR A 57 -0.85 1.83 5.07
C TYR A 57 -0.39 2.87 4.07
N GLY A 58 -0.41 2.48 2.81
CA GLY A 58 -0.21 3.40 1.71
C GLY A 58 -0.87 2.90 0.44
N TYR A 59 -0.71 3.64 -0.65
CA TYR A 59 -1.20 3.23 -1.95
C TYR A 59 -0.35 3.84 -3.07
N VAL A 60 -0.41 3.20 -4.22
CA VAL A 60 0.18 3.66 -5.47
C VAL A 60 -0.94 3.76 -6.49
N SER A 61 -1.07 4.91 -7.14
CA SER A 61 -2.08 5.11 -8.17
C SER A 61 -1.45 5.64 -9.46
N THR A 62 -1.77 5.01 -10.58
CA THR A 62 -1.56 5.52 -11.94
C THR A 62 -2.89 6.05 -12.49
N TYR A 63 -2.91 6.51 -13.74
CA TYR A 63 -4.15 6.94 -14.38
C TYR A 63 -5.21 5.82 -14.43
N ASN A 64 -4.78 4.57 -14.64
CA ASN A 64 -5.71 3.45 -14.86
C ASN A 64 -5.85 2.50 -13.67
N GLU A 65 -4.83 2.42 -12.82
CA GLU A 65 -4.61 1.31 -11.88
C GLU A 65 -4.24 1.85 -10.49
N THR A 66 -4.71 1.16 -9.45
CA THR A 66 -4.36 1.48 -8.07
C THR A 66 -4.04 0.20 -7.31
N ILE A 67 -2.97 0.24 -6.52
CA ILE A 67 -2.58 -0.83 -5.59
C ILE A 67 -2.51 -0.26 -4.19
N PHE A 68 -3.07 -0.98 -3.23
CA PHE A 68 -3.01 -0.65 -1.82
C PHE A 68 -1.90 -1.45 -1.14
N LEU A 69 -1.18 -0.81 -0.22
CA LEU A 69 -0.01 -1.34 0.45
C LEU A 69 -0.22 -1.39 1.95
N CYS A 70 0.27 -2.45 2.59
CA CYS A 70 0.24 -2.62 4.04
C CYS A 70 1.54 -3.25 4.54
N ILE A 71 2.18 -2.63 5.54
CA ILE A 71 3.29 -3.24 6.27
C ILE A 71 2.72 -4.09 7.41
N ARG A 72 3.04 -5.38 7.42
CA ARG A 72 2.64 -6.33 8.47
C ARG A 72 3.84 -7.00 9.08
N GLU A 73 3.75 -7.27 10.38
CA GLU A 73 4.68 -8.15 11.09
C GLU A 73 4.26 -9.61 10.83
N ARG A 74 5.21 -10.45 10.44
CA ARG A 74 5.03 -11.89 10.32
C ARG A 74 5.21 -12.51 11.70
N GLU A 75 4.16 -13.18 12.17
CA GLU A 75 4.07 -13.79 13.51
C GLU A 75 5.23 -14.73 13.85
N ALA A 76 5.87 -15.34 12.86
CA ALA A 76 6.91 -16.34 13.08
C ALA A 76 8.27 -15.78 13.52
N ASN A 77 8.68 -14.58 13.05
CA ASN A 77 10.11 -14.16 13.09
C ASN A 77 10.37 -12.66 13.37
N GLN A 78 9.38 -11.86 13.81
CA GLN A 78 9.51 -10.38 13.86
C GLN A 78 9.96 -9.76 12.51
N GLU A 79 9.64 -10.43 11.41
CA GLU A 79 9.96 -9.97 10.07
C GLU A 79 8.82 -9.09 9.56
N PHE A 80 9.16 -7.94 8.98
CA PHE A 80 8.18 -7.07 8.35
C PHE A 80 8.08 -7.39 6.87
N ALA A 81 6.86 -7.55 6.39
CA ALA A 81 6.55 -7.75 4.98
C ALA A 81 5.70 -6.60 4.45
N LEU A 82 5.99 -6.18 3.21
CA LEU A 82 5.11 -5.31 2.44
C LEU A 82 4.07 -6.17 1.72
N CYS A 83 2.84 -6.14 2.20
CA CYS A 83 1.70 -6.74 1.54
C CYS A 83 1.15 -5.76 0.50
N CYS A 84 0.79 -6.28 -0.67
CA CYS A 84 0.15 -5.51 -1.73
C CYS A 84 -1.24 -6.11 -2.03
N SER A 85 -2.22 -5.26 -2.31
CA SER A 85 -3.50 -5.70 -2.87
C SER A 85 -3.32 -6.17 -4.31
N GLU A 86 -4.35 -6.81 -4.85
CA GLU A 86 -4.52 -6.91 -6.30
C GLU A 86 -4.60 -5.51 -6.95
N ILE A 87 -4.33 -5.45 -8.24
CA ILE A 87 -4.46 -4.23 -9.04
C ILE A 87 -5.94 -3.92 -9.20
N ILE A 88 -6.35 -2.73 -8.75
CA ILE A 88 -7.70 -2.23 -8.91
C ILE A 88 -7.71 -1.23 -10.05
N LYS A 89 -8.42 -1.55 -11.13
CA LYS A 89 -8.65 -0.65 -12.25
C LYS A 89 -9.71 0.38 -11.90
N HIS A 90 -9.59 1.58 -12.46
CA HIS A 90 -10.63 2.61 -12.32
C HIS A 90 -11.99 2.19 -12.88
N THR A 91 -12.01 1.18 -13.77
CA THR A 91 -13.22 0.58 -14.34
C THR A 91 -13.84 -0.50 -13.46
N ASN A 92 -13.15 -0.99 -12.42
CA ASN A 92 -13.74 -1.99 -11.53
C ASN A 92 -14.95 -1.40 -10.80
N ARG A 93 -16.07 -2.13 -10.88
CA ARG A 93 -17.32 -1.83 -10.20
C ARG A 93 -17.55 -2.89 -9.13
N VAL A 94 -18.12 -2.47 -8.00
CA VAL A 94 -18.61 -3.43 -7.00
C VAL A 94 -19.84 -4.09 -7.59
N GLU A 95 -19.68 -5.32 -8.09
CA GLU A 95 -20.81 -6.13 -8.51
C GLU A 95 -21.38 -6.83 -7.27
N SER A 96 -22.61 -6.45 -6.90
CA SER A 96 -23.37 -7.18 -5.89
C SER A 96 -24.09 -8.31 -6.61
N GLU A 97 -23.42 -9.44 -6.83
CA GLU A 97 -24.12 -10.62 -7.32
C GLU A 97 -25.06 -11.16 -6.24
N ASN A 98 -26.28 -11.47 -6.66
CA ASN A 98 -27.36 -11.92 -5.81
C ASN A 98 -26.98 -13.19 -5.03
N GLY A 99 -26.64 -13.02 -3.75
CA GLY A 99 -27.05 -13.95 -2.70
C GLY A 99 -26.09 -15.04 -2.22
N LYS A 100 -24.86 -15.15 -2.74
CA LYS A 100 -23.82 -15.99 -2.09
C LYS A 100 -22.45 -15.34 -2.24
N ASP A 101 -21.82 -15.11 -1.08
CA ASP A 101 -20.49 -14.57 -0.85
C ASP A 101 -19.49 -14.80 -1.99
N HIS A 102 -19.01 -13.71 -2.60
CA HIS A 102 -17.61 -13.25 -2.56
C HIS A 102 -17.54 -11.86 -3.21
N LEU A 103 -16.93 -10.87 -2.53
CA LEU A 103 -16.60 -9.58 -3.13
C LEU A 103 -15.55 -9.82 -4.23
N HIS A 104 -15.99 -10.11 -5.45
CA HIS A 104 -15.09 -10.44 -6.56
C HIS A 104 -14.23 -9.24 -6.98
N THR A 105 -14.69 -8.01 -6.76
CA THR A 105 -13.91 -6.79 -7.01
C THR A 105 -14.29 -5.66 -6.06
N ILE A 106 -13.29 -4.93 -5.56
CA ILE A 106 -13.49 -3.70 -4.76
C ILE A 106 -13.23 -2.47 -5.64
N SER A 107 -14.05 -1.42 -5.50
CA SER A 107 -13.77 -0.15 -6.19
C SER A 107 -12.68 0.65 -5.47
N VAL A 108 -11.94 1.48 -6.22
CA VAL A 108 -10.92 2.39 -5.65
C VAL A 108 -11.52 3.28 -4.55
N ARG A 109 -12.75 3.79 -4.77
CA ARG A 109 -13.44 4.63 -3.78
C ARG A 109 -13.71 3.89 -2.47
N LEU A 110 -14.15 2.64 -2.55
CA LEU A 110 -14.42 1.82 -1.38
C LEU A 110 -13.14 1.47 -0.63
N ALA A 111 -12.06 1.16 -1.36
CA ALA A 111 -10.75 0.87 -0.76
C ALA A 111 -10.14 2.10 -0.08
N LEU A 112 -10.24 3.29 -0.70
CA LEU A 112 -9.83 4.55 -0.08
C LEU A 112 -10.68 4.86 1.16
N LEU A 113 -12.00 4.66 1.10
CA LEU A 113 -12.88 4.84 2.25
C LEU A 113 -12.48 3.90 3.40
N TYR A 114 -12.20 2.63 3.10
CA TYR A 114 -11.71 1.67 4.09
C TYR A 114 -10.39 2.13 4.71
N LEU A 115 -9.41 2.54 3.91
CA LEU A 115 -8.15 3.07 4.42
C LEU A 115 -8.36 4.29 5.33
N LEU A 116 -9.16 5.26 4.88
CA LEU A 116 -9.49 6.45 5.66
C LEU A 116 -10.13 6.08 7.01
N SER A 117 -11.04 5.12 7.02
CA SER A 117 -11.63 4.57 8.25
C SER A 117 -10.56 4.00 9.17
N ARG A 118 -9.66 3.15 8.65
CA ARG A 118 -8.58 2.52 9.43
C ARG A 118 -7.60 3.53 10.02
N VAL A 119 -7.23 4.57 9.28
CA VAL A 119 -6.28 5.59 9.76
C VAL A 119 -6.93 6.66 10.65
N SER A 120 -8.26 6.71 10.67
CA SER A 120 -9.02 7.60 11.56
C SER A 120 -9.16 7.05 12.99
N HIS A 121 -8.90 5.75 13.20
CA HIS A 121 -8.90 5.15 14.54
C HIS A 121 -7.95 5.90 15.50
N GLU A 122 -8.42 6.08 16.74
CA GLU A 122 -7.64 6.71 17.81
C GLU A 122 -6.43 5.86 18.21
N ASP A 123 -6.59 4.52 18.17
CA ASP A 123 -5.50 3.61 18.45
C ASP A 123 -4.44 3.65 17.34
N SER A 124 -3.33 4.33 17.66
CA SER A 124 -2.16 4.43 16.78
C SER A 124 -1.56 3.07 16.41
N ARG A 125 -1.79 2.01 17.19
CA ARG A 125 -1.32 0.66 16.86
C ARG A 125 -2.02 0.09 15.63
N GLU A 126 -3.19 0.58 15.26
CA GLU A 126 -3.90 0.10 14.08
C GLU A 126 -3.30 0.59 12.75
N TRP A 127 -2.66 1.77 12.76
CA TRP A 127 -2.22 2.46 11.56
C TRP A 127 -0.77 2.95 11.56
N SER A 128 -0.07 2.92 12.69
CA SER A 128 1.34 3.29 12.79
C SER A 128 2.24 2.12 13.17
N ILE A 129 3.49 2.20 12.71
CA ILE A 129 4.61 1.30 13.03
C ILE A 129 5.70 2.13 13.69
N ASN A 130 6.47 1.50 14.57
CA ASN A 130 7.73 2.09 15.01
C ASN A 130 8.75 1.98 13.85
N PRO A 131 9.27 3.08 13.29
CA PRO A 131 10.27 3.02 12.23
C PRO A 131 11.54 2.26 12.63
N ASP A 132 11.89 2.31 13.90
CA ASP A 132 13.10 1.70 14.45
C ASP A 132 12.98 0.18 14.57
N SER A 133 11.75 -0.36 14.63
CA SER A 133 11.54 -1.81 14.68
C SER A 133 11.72 -2.48 13.31
N ILE A 134 11.82 -1.71 12.22
CA ILE A 134 11.95 -2.24 10.86
C ILE A 134 13.38 -2.02 10.34
N PRO A 135 14.28 -3.01 10.43
CA PRO A 135 15.61 -2.90 9.83
C PRO A 135 15.52 -2.92 8.29
N ILE A 136 16.13 -1.92 7.64
CA ILE A 136 16.13 -1.76 6.17
C ILE A 136 16.70 -3.00 5.46
N SER A 137 17.65 -3.69 6.09
CA SER A 137 18.32 -4.87 5.54
C SER A 137 17.46 -6.14 5.46
N LYS A 138 16.28 -6.16 6.09
CA LYS A 138 15.40 -7.35 6.16
C LYS A 138 14.12 -7.26 5.32
N TRP A 139 14.01 -6.30 4.41
CA TRP A 139 12.81 -6.16 3.57
C TRP A 139 12.69 -7.33 2.58
N VAL A 140 11.76 -8.24 2.84
CA VAL A 140 11.38 -9.32 1.91
C VAL A 140 10.08 -8.90 1.22
N ALA A 141 10.13 -8.73 -0.10
CA ALA A 141 8.93 -8.57 -0.90
C ALA A 141 8.19 -9.92 -0.89
N ALA A 142 7.02 -9.96 -0.25
CA ALA A 142 6.18 -11.15 -0.21
C ALA A 142 4.96 -10.93 -1.10
N ARG A 143 4.66 -11.91 -1.95
CA ARG A 143 3.34 -11.99 -2.58
C ARG A 143 2.28 -12.39 -1.54
N PRO A 144 1.04 -11.89 -1.65
CA PRO A 144 -0.09 -12.50 -0.96
C PRO A 144 -0.29 -13.96 -1.40
#